data_AF-A0A7C3DUQ2-F1
#
_entry.id   AF-A0A7C3DUQ2-F1
#
_cell.length_a   1.000
_cell.length_b   1.000
_cell.length_c   1.000
_cell.angle_alpha   90.00
_cell.angle_beta   90.00
_cell.angle_gamma   90.00
#
_symmetry.space_group_name_H-M   'P 1'
#
loop_
_entity.id
_entity.type
_entity.pdbx_description
1 polymer ?
#
loop_
_entity_poly.entity_id
_entity_poly.type
_entity_poly.pdbx_seq_one_letter_code
_entity_poly.pdbx_strand_id
1 'polypeptide(L)'
;MLKSVPYIEINLDSVQDGLRLWIDARRPESLFDAEENASEHNEARYQLVEGCFYDYELGFSGNKKQSDLNYILGDIGENIIQQHKRSASLGTIAPNIFVGTIYIPLHEKTTSKVLFKIELEVQPLKIKGRDHRDDYRDMLEMITEKCTDLLLQANSPVSQHFETDYTKDSQTLYQKFAFIKSVIGTDEFSEAVHRIVTAPVTK
;
A
#
# COMPACT_ATOMS: atom_id res chain seq x y z
N MET A 1 6.68 -12.27 14.01
CA MET A 1 5.78 -12.97 13.04
C MET A 1 4.38 -12.36 13.15
N LEU A 2 3.60 -12.28 12.06
CA LEU A 2 2.22 -11.77 12.14
C LEU A 2 1.35 -12.72 12.98
N LYS A 3 0.96 -12.31 14.18
CA LYS A 3 0.15 -13.15 15.07
C LYS A 3 -1.33 -12.87 14.84
N SER A 4 -2.07 -13.86 14.33
CA SER A 4 -3.52 -13.71 14.22
C SER A 4 -4.18 -13.74 15.59
N VAL A 5 -5.15 -12.83 15.79
CA VAL A 5 -5.91 -12.69 17.03
C VAL A 5 -7.40 -12.52 16.70
N PRO A 6 -8.31 -13.01 17.56
CA PRO A 6 -9.75 -12.84 17.35
C PRO A 6 -10.26 -11.44 17.70
N TYR A 7 -9.57 -10.72 18.58
CA TYR A 7 -9.89 -9.37 19.00
C TYR A 7 -8.62 -8.59 19.39
N ILE A 8 -8.70 -7.27 19.37
CA ILE A 8 -7.68 -6.35 19.88
C ILE A 8 -8.29 -5.27 20.76
N GLU A 9 -7.49 -4.72 21.67
CA GLU A 9 -7.83 -3.56 22.49
C GLU A 9 -6.80 -2.45 22.25
N ILE A 10 -7.29 -1.27 21.87
CA ILE A 10 -6.47 -0.07 21.66
C ILE A 10 -6.67 0.88 22.84
N ASN A 11 -5.57 1.21 23.49
CA ASN A 11 -5.54 2.18 24.58
C ASN A 11 -5.63 3.62 24.04
N LEU A 12 -6.61 4.39 24.53
CA LEU A 12 -6.85 5.79 24.17
C LEU A 12 -6.79 6.73 25.40
N ASP A 13 -6.02 6.37 26.43
CA ASP A 13 -5.86 7.13 27.68
C ASP A 13 -5.33 8.55 27.44
N SER A 14 -4.62 8.78 26.34
CA SER A 14 -4.14 10.09 25.92
C SER A 14 -5.27 11.08 25.58
N VAL A 15 -6.46 10.57 25.23
CA VAL A 15 -7.65 11.39 24.92
C VAL A 15 -8.49 11.57 26.18
N GLN A 16 -8.83 10.47 26.84
CA GLN A 16 -9.51 10.46 28.12
C GLN A 16 -9.12 9.19 28.88
N ASP A 17 -8.77 9.36 30.15
CA ASP A 17 -8.43 8.26 31.05
C ASP A 17 -9.48 7.13 30.99
N GLY A 18 -9.01 5.90 30.85
CA GLY A 18 -9.81 4.68 30.72
C GLY A 18 -10.43 4.46 29.34
N LEU A 19 -10.33 5.37 28.37
CA LEU A 19 -10.95 5.22 27.06
C LEU A 19 -10.28 4.07 26.28
N ARG A 20 -11.10 3.19 25.70
CA ARG A 20 -10.65 2.04 24.90
C ARG A 20 -11.45 1.93 23.62
N LEU A 21 -10.81 1.33 22.63
CA LEU A 21 -11.43 0.84 21.42
C LEU A 21 -11.17 -0.67 21.32
N TRP A 22 -12.24 -1.45 21.32
CA TRP A 22 -12.19 -2.88 21.03
C TRP A 22 -12.55 -3.11 19.57
N ILE A 23 -11.83 -4.03 18.93
CA ILE A 23 -12.10 -4.45 17.55
C ILE A 23 -12.08 -5.98 17.52
N ASP A 24 -13.17 -6.57 17.07
CA ASP A 24 -13.38 -8.02 16.96
C ASP A 24 -13.42 -8.43 15.49
N ALA A 25 -12.68 -9.49 15.15
CA ALA A 25 -12.66 -10.04 13.80
C ALA A 25 -13.92 -10.89 13.57
N ARG A 26 -14.69 -10.59 12.51
CA ARG A 26 -15.79 -11.47 12.10
C ARG A 26 -15.32 -12.71 11.37
N ARG A 27 -14.09 -12.69 10.84
CA ARG A 27 -13.47 -13.81 10.13
C ARG A 27 -12.19 -14.22 10.87
N PRO A 28 -11.96 -15.53 11.10
CA PRO A 28 -10.66 -16.00 11.60
C PRO A 28 -9.54 -15.64 10.63
N GLU A 29 -8.33 -15.43 11.16
CA GLU A 29 -7.14 -15.12 10.35
C GLU A 29 -7.27 -13.82 9.53
N SER A 30 -8.06 -12.85 9.99
CA SER A 30 -8.19 -11.54 9.33
C SER A 30 -7.78 -10.35 10.20
N LEU A 31 -7.47 -10.57 11.48
CA LEU A 31 -7.00 -9.55 12.42
C LEU A 31 -5.68 -10.02 13.03
N PHE A 32 -4.72 -9.11 13.10
CA PHE A 32 -3.36 -9.42 13.52
C PHE A 32 -2.78 -8.37 14.46
N ASP A 33 -1.95 -8.84 15.38
CA ASP A 33 -1.05 -8.01 16.18
C ASP A 33 0.39 -8.20 15.68
N ALA A 34 0.94 -7.16 15.06
CA ALA A 34 2.26 -7.12 14.44
C ALA A 34 3.28 -6.32 15.29
N GLU A 35 3.12 -6.31 16.62
CA GLU A 35 3.99 -5.58 17.56
C GLU A 35 5.50 -5.75 17.29
N GLU A 36 5.93 -6.94 16.88
CA GLU A 36 7.34 -7.27 16.67
C GLU A 36 7.94 -6.72 15.37
N ASN A 37 7.15 -6.56 14.30
CA ASN A 37 7.68 -6.28 12.95
C ASN A 37 7.04 -5.08 12.25
N ALA A 38 5.93 -4.53 12.75
CA ALA A 38 5.27 -3.40 12.12
C ALA A 38 6.20 -2.18 11.96
N SER A 39 7.00 -1.89 12.98
CA SER A 39 7.95 -0.76 12.95
C SER A 39 9.07 -0.94 11.92
N GLU A 40 9.49 -2.17 11.62
CA GLU A 40 10.53 -2.44 10.61
C GLU A 40 10.02 -2.17 9.19
N HIS A 41 8.71 -2.27 9.00
CA HIS A 41 8.03 -2.09 7.71
C HIS A 41 7.34 -0.73 7.57
N ASN A 42 7.43 0.15 8.56
CA ASN A 42 6.67 1.42 8.63
C ASN A 42 5.15 1.22 8.52
N GLU A 43 4.65 0.15 9.13
CA GLU A 43 3.22 -0.20 9.15
C GLU A 43 2.63 0.05 10.53
N ALA A 44 1.31 0.16 10.61
CA ALA A 44 0.64 0.17 11.90
C ALA A 44 0.66 -1.22 12.56
N ARG A 45 0.74 -1.25 13.90
CA ARG A 45 0.81 -2.48 14.70
C ARG A 45 -0.37 -3.40 14.45
N TYR A 46 -1.57 -2.84 14.48
CA TYR A 46 -2.80 -3.62 14.35
C TYR A 46 -3.20 -3.69 12.89
N GLN A 47 -3.32 -4.91 12.38
CA GLN A 47 -3.49 -5.14 10.95
C GLN A 47 -4.81 -5.85 10.67
N LEU A 48 -5.56 -5.31 9.72
CA LEU A 48 -6.79 -5.84 9.15
C LEU A 48 -6.48 -6.45 7.78
N VAL A 49 -7.40 -7.25 7.26
CA VAL A 49 -7.42 -7.70 5.86
C VAL A 49 -8.53 -7.00 5.08
N GLU A 50 -8.22 -6.59 3.84
CA GLU A 50 -9.19 -6.06 2.89
C GLU A 50 -10.35 -7.06 2.65
N GLY A 51 -11.52 -6.55 2.30
CA GLY A 51 -12.71 -7.36 2.03
C GLY A 51 -13.30 -8.08 3.25
N CYS A 52 -12.72 -7.92 4.43
CA CYS A 52 -13.22 -8.44 5.69
C CYS A 52 -13.95 -7.36 6.49
N PHE A 53 -14.67 -7.79 7.53
CA PHE A 53 -15.48 -6.92 8.37
C PHE A 53 -15.10 -7.15 9.83
N TYR A 54 -15.11 -6.08 10.61
CA TYR A 54 -14.74 -6.09 12.02
C TYR A 54 -15.80 -5.35 12.80
N ASP A 55 -16.21 -5.90 13.94
CA ASP A 55 -17.05 -5.17 14.89
C ASP A 55 -16.16 -4.30 15.74
N TYR A 56 -16.59 -3.08 16.05
CA TYR A 56 -15.88 -2.22 16.98
C TYR A 56 -16.78 -1.70 18.08
N GLU A 57 -16.18 -1.46 19.24
CA GLU A 57 -16.81 -0.81 20.38
C GLU A 57 -15.86 0.24 20.99
N LEU A 58 -16.35 1.47 21.14
CA LEU A 58 -15.74 2.50 21.98
C LEU A 58 -16.39 2.45 23.37
N GLY A 59 -15.58 2.51 24.41
CA GLY A 59 -16.06 2.54 25.79
C GLY A 59 -14.95 2.83 26.77
N PHE A 60 -15.22 2.59 28.05
CA PHE A 60 -14.23 2.76 29.11
C PHE A 60 -13.87 1.43 29.76
N SER A 61 -12.58 1.22 30.01
CA SER A 61 -12.11 0.20 30.93
C SER A 61 -12.25 0.72 32.36
N GLY A 62 -12.83 -0.08 33.26
CA GLY A 62 -13.02 0.24 34.68
C GLY A 62 -14.43 0.74 35.04
N ASN A 63 -14.52 1.67 36.00
CA ASN A 63 -15.78 2.04 36.65
C ASN A 63 -16.54 3.19 35.98
N LYS A 64 -16.04 3.74 34.86
CA LYS A 64 -16.71 4.83 34.15
C LYS A 64 -17.93 4.29 33.42
N LYS A 65 -19.02 5.07 33.41
CA LYS A 65 -20.27 4.64 32.79
C LYS A 65 -20.20 4.86 31.29
N GLN A 66 -20.71 3.89 30.53
CA GLN A 66 -20.85 4.00 29.07
C GLN A 66 -21.71 5.20 28.64
N SER A 67 -22.62 5.67 29.51
CA SER A 67 -23.42 6.88 29.30
C SER A 67 -22.59 8.15 29.12
N ASP A 68 -21.36 8.17 29.64
CA ASP A 68 -20.50 9.36 29.65
C ASP A 68 -19.64 9.44 28.38
N LEU A 69 -19.78 8.47 27.47
CA LEU A 69 -19.00 8.40 26.25
C LEU A 69 -19.43 9.48 25.24
N ASN A 70 -18.58 10.50 25.09
CA ASN A 70 -18.77 11.60 24.16
C ASN A 70 -17.98 11.44 22.84
N TYR A 71 -17.57 10.21 22.49
CA TYR A 71 -16.68 9.97 21.33
C TYR A 71 -17.30 9.04 20.28
N ILE A 72 -16.91 9.24 19.02
CA ILE A 72 -17.28 8.40 17.88
C ILE A 72 -16.09 8.26 16.92
N LEU A 73 -16.07 7.16 16.16
CA LEU A 73 -15.18 7.05 15.01
C LEU A 73 -15.78 7.83 13.84
N GLY A 74 -15.00 8.70 13.22
CA GLY A 74 -15.36 9.38 11.99
C GLY A 74 -15.08 8.50 10.78
N ASP A 75 -15.94 8.60 9.76
CA ASP A 75 -15.70 7.92 8.49
C ASP A 75 -14.59 8.62 7.70
N ILE A 76 -13.71 7.84 7.10
CA ILE A 76 -12.61 8.31 6.26
C ILE A 76 -12.96 8.30 4.76
N GLY A 77 -14.23 8.04 4.45
CA GLY A 77 -14.76 7.92 3.10
C GLY A 77 -15.14 6.49 2.78
N GLU A 78 -15.96 6.33 1.74
CA GLU A 78 -16.27 5.01 1.16
C GLU A 78 -16.91 4.02 2.14
N ASN A 79 -17.55 4.54 3.19
CA ASN A 79 -18.29 3.78 4.20
C ASN A 79 -17.42 2.74 4.92
N ILE A 80 -16.18 3.13 5.23
CA ILE A 80 -15.23 2.30 5.98
C ILE A 80 -15.68 2.18 7.44
N ILE A 81 -16.21 3.26 8.02
CA ILE A 81 -16.79 3.24 9.37
C ILE A 81 -18.31 3.27 9.28
N GLN A 82 -18.92 2.15 9.64
CA GLN A 82 -20.37 1.95 9.59
C GLN A 82 -20.93 1.95 11.01
N GLN A 83 -21.31 3.13 11.50
CA GLN A 83 -21.87 3.28 12.84
C GLN A 83 -23.21 2.55 12.99
N HIS A 84 -23.42 1.92 14.14
CA HIS A 84 -24.69 1.27 14.44
C HIS A 84 -25.80 2.31 14.69
N LYS A 85 -26.96 2.13 14.06
CA LYS A 85 -28.08 3.11 14.05
C LYS A 85 -28.57 3.53 15.44
N ARG A 86 -28.45 2.66 16.45
CA ARG A 86 -28.92 2.93 17.82
C ARG A 86 -27.81 3.32 18.79
N SER A 87 -26.54 3.04 18.45
CA SER A 87 -25.42 3.33 19.33
C SER A 87 -24.20 3.67 18.49
N ALA A 88 -23.84 4.95 18.46
CA ALA A 88 -22.69 5.42 17.69
C ALA A 88 -21.33 4.98 18.26
N SER A 89 -21.31 4.41 19.48
CA SER A 89 -20.11 3.80 20.07
C SER A 89 -19.79 2.43 19.48
N LEU A 90 -20.76 1.82 18.79
CA LEU A 90 -20.66 0.51 18.18
C LEU A 90 -20.76 0.64 16.67
N GLY A 91 -20.14 -0.27 15.94
CA GLY A 91 -20.30 -0.30 14.50
C GLY A 91 -19.44 -1.35 13.84
N THR A 92 -19.25 -1.17 12.53
CA THR A 92 -18.42 -2.05 11.71
C THR A 92 -17.31 -1.26 11.04
N ILE A 93 -16.09 -1.78 11.10
CA ILE A 93 -14.99 -1.36 10.24
C ILE A 93 -15.01 -2.26 9.00
N ALA A 94 -15.12 -1.67 7.83
CA ALA A 94 -15.16 -2.34 6.54
C ALA A 94 -14.07 -1.74 5.64
N PRO A 95 -12.84 -2.27 5.66
CA PRO A 95 -11.75 -1.75 4.84
C PRO A 95 -11.98 -1.85 3.33
N ASN A 96 -13.00 -2.60 2.88
CA ASN A 96 -13.39 -2.73 1.47
C ASN A 96 -12.21 -3.19 0.60
N ILE A 97 -11.73 -2.34 -0.32
CA ILE A 97 -10.59 -2.61 -1.20
C ILE A 97 -9.36 -1.74 -0.86
N PHE A 98 -9.41 -1.03 0.26
CA PHE A 98 -8.34 -0.13 0.67
C PHE A 98 -7.24 -0.94 1.34
N VAL A 99 -6.00 -0.66 0.95
CA VAL A 99 -4.79 -1.29 1.49
C VAL A 99 -3.82 -0.22 1.97
N GLY A 100 -2.89 -0.60 2.86
CA GLY A 100 -1.96 0.31 3.52
C GLY A 100 -2.52 0.89 4.83
N THR A 101 -1.77 1.81 5.44
CA THR A 101 -2.15 2.44 6.70
C THR A 101 -3.33 3.40 6.53
N ILE A 102 -4.42 3.14 7.25
CA ILE A 102 -5.58 4.03 7.37
C ILE A 102 -5.58 4.75 8.72
N TYR A 103 -6.06 6.00 8.71
CA TYR A 103 -6.09 6.87 9.88
C TYR A 103 -7.53 7.19 10.26
N ILE A 104 -8.14 6.37 11.11
CA ILE A 104 -9.53 6.56 11.53
C ILE A 104 -9.59 7.68 12.57
N PRO A 105 -10.25 8.81 12.29
CA PRO A 105 -10.30 9.91 13.22
C PRO A 105 -11.27 9.59 14.37
N LEU A 106 -10.86 9.91 15.59
CA LEU A 106 -11.71 9.89 16.78
C LEU A 106 -12.27 11.31 16.98
N HIS A 107 -13.59 11.44 16.86
CA HIS A 107 -14.29 12.72 17.01
C HIS A 107 -14.96 12.84 18.37
N GLU A 108 -14.99 14.04 18.91
CA GLU A 108 -15.93 14.40 19.96
C GLU A 108 -17.33 14.63 19.38
N LYS A 109 -18.37 14.00 19.93
CA LYS A 109 -19.76 14.08 19.41
C LYS A 109 -20.31 15.51 19.43
N THR A 110 -19.98 16.28 20.45
CA THR A 110 -20.52 17.64 20.65
C THR A 110 -19.94 18.67 19.69
N THR A 111 -18.62 18.63 19.46
CA THR A 111 -17.92 19.64 18.66
C THR A 111 -17.54 19.15 17.26
N SER A 112 -17.66 17.85 16.99
CA SER A 112 -17.14 17.18 15.79
C SER A 112 -15.63 17.41 15.57
N LYS A 113 -14.90 17.81 16.60
CA LYS A 113 -13.46 18.02 16.54
C LYS A 113 -12.73 16.68 16.53
N VAL A 114 -11.76 16.54 15.63
CA VAL A 114 -10.82 15.42 15.64
C VAL A 114 -9.88 15.56 16.83
N LEU A 115 -9.89 14.57 17.73
CA LEU A 115 -9.04 14.55 18.93
C LEU A 115 -7.82 13.65 18.76
N PHE A 116 -7.98 12.56 18.01
CA PHE A 116 -6.95 11.55 17.81
C PHE A 116 -7.16 10.85 16.47
N LYS A 117 -6.13 10.18 15.96
CA LYS A 117 -6.20 9.34 14.77
C LYS A 117 -5.72 7.95 15.13
N ILE A 118 -6.60 6.97 14.99
CA ILE A 118 -6.29 5.56 15.20
C ILE A 118 -5.66 5.04 13.91
N GLU A 119 -4.47 4.49 14.01
CA GLU A 119 -3.73 3.92 12.89
C GLU A 119 -4.01 2.41 12.82
N LEU A 120 -4.51 1.96 11.67
CA LEU A 120 -4.69 0.53 11.37
C LEU A 120 -4.04 0.24 10.02
N GLU A 121 -3.35 -0.89 9.91
CA GLU A 121 -2.79 -1.34 8.66
C GLU A 121 -3.80 -2.22 7.95
N VAL A 122 -4.06 -2.00 6.65
CA VAL A 122 -4.90 -2.92 5.88
C VAL A 122 -4.05 -3.70 4.91
N GLN A 123 -3.93 -4.99 5.19
CA GLN A 123 -3.29 -5.97 4.34
C GLN A 123 -4.24 -6.38 3.22
N PRO A 124 -3.79 -6.50 1.98
CA PRO A 124 -4.60 -7.08 0.94
C PRO A 124 -4.85 -8.56 1.17
N LEU A 125 -5.94 -9.02 0.58
CA LEU A 125 -6.36 -10.39 0.61
C LEU A 125 -5.46 -11.18 -0.33
N LYS A 126 -4.45 -11.81 0.26
CA LYS A 126 -3.54 -12.66 -0.48
C LYS A 126 -4.14 -14.01 -0.86
N ILE A 127 -3.95 -14.34 -2.14
CA ILE A 127 -3.86 -15.72 -2.62
C ILE A 127 -2.63 -16.34 -1.92
N LYS A 128 -2.86 -17.36 -1.08
CA LYS A 128 -1.87 -18.02 -0.21
C LYS A 128 -0.47 -18.17 -0.85
N GLY A 129 0.59 -17.69 -0.17
CA GLY A 129 1.96 -18.21 -0.37
C GLY A 129 3.13 -17.22 -0.49
N ARG A 130 2.92 -15.92 -0.68
CA ARG A 130 3.99 -14.89 -0.74
C ARG A 130 3.75 -13.77 0.28
N ASP A 131 4.78 -13.03 0.69
CA ASP A 131 4.60 -11.78 1.46
C ASP A 131 4.05 -10.65 0.55
N HIS A 132 3.05 -9.88 1.01
CA HIS A 132 2.40 -8.82 0.19
C HIS A 132 3.36 -7.77 -0.30
N ARG A 133 4.38 -7.51 0.50
CA ARG A 133 5.42 -6.56 0.20
C ARG A 133 6.13 -6.93 -1.12
N ASP A 134 6.37 -8.21 -1.36
CA ASP A 134 6.99 -8.68 -2.60
C ASP A 134 6.07 -8.48 -3.81
N ASP A 135 4.80 -8.86 -3.70
CA ASP A 135 3.86 -8.75 -4.84
C ASP A 135 3.51 -7.30 -5.17
N TYR A 136 3.42 -6.42 -4.17
CA TYR A 136 3.21 -4.99 -4.39
C TYR A 136 4.44 -4.34 -5.03
N ARG A 137 5.64 -4.71 -4.56
CA ARG A 137 6.90 -4.25 -5.17
C ARG A 137 7.01 -4.72 -6.61
N ASP A 138 6.74 -6.00 -6.88
CA ASP A 138 6.71 -6.56 -8.24
C ASP A 138 5.71 -5.80 -9.13
N MET A 139 4.54 -5.45 -8.58
CA MET A 139 3.53 -4.67 -9.30
C MET A 139 4.00 -3.24 -9.59
N LEU A 140 4.57 -2.53 -8.61
CA LEU A 140 5.11 -1.19 -8.79
C LEU A 140 6.28 -1.18 -9.78
N GLU A 141 7.14 -2.20 -9.73
CA GLU A 141 8.25 -2.39 -10.67
C GLU A 141 7.72 -2.59 -12.09
N MET A 142 6.69 -3.43 -12.27
CA MET A 142 6.02 -3.62 -13.56
C MET A 142 5.33 -2.33 -14.06
N ILE A 143 4.62 -1.59 -13.21
CA ILE A 143 4.01 -0.29 -13.59
C ILE A 143 5.10 0.68 -14.04
N THR A 144 6.18 0.77 -13.28
CA THR A 144 7.34 1.63 -13.60
C THR A 144 7.91 1.27 -14.96
N GLU A 145 8.16 -0.02 -15.22
CA GLU A 145 8.64 -0.51 -16.51
C GLU A 145 7.72 -0.07 -17.67
N LYS A 146 6.40 -0.24 -17.52
CA LYS A 146 5.43 0.15 -18.55
C LYS A 146 5.35 1.65 -18.76
N CYS A 147 5.37 2.44 -17.69
CA CYS A 147 5.38 3.90 -17.80
C CYS A 147 6.68 4.40 -18.46
N THR A 148 7.83 3.82 -18.13
CA THR A 148 9.11 4.14 -18.78
C THR A 148 9.06 3.81 -20.27
N ASP A 149 8.57 2.63 -20.65
CA ASP A 149 8.41 2.26 -22.06
C ASP A 149 7.46 3.21 -22.80
N LEU A 150 6.33 3.61 -22.19
CA LEU A 150 5.38 4.56 -22.78
C LEU A 150 6.00 5.95 -22.96
N LEU A 151 6.74 6.45 -21.96
CA LEU A 151 7.42 7.74 -22.05
C LEU A 151 8.47 7.76 -23.16
N LEU A 152 9.19 6.65 -23.32
CA LEU A 152 10.21 6.50 -24.36
C LEU A 152 9.61 6.27 -25.76
N GLN A 153 8.44 5.64 -25.85
CA GLN A 153 7.70 5.44 -27.11
C GLN A 153 6.91 6.68 -27.55
N ALA A 154 6.53 7.57 -26.63
CA ALA A 154 5.77 8.75 -26.97
C ALA A 154 6.60 9.64 -27.91
N ASN A 155 6.19 9.70 -29.18
CA ASN A 155 6.68 10.65 -30.18
C ASN A 155 6.22 12.09 -29.81
N SER A 156 6.59 12.54 -28.62
CA SER A 156 6.36 13.89 -28.15
C SER A 156 7.34 14.82 -28.86
N PRO A 157 6.92 16.00 -29.34
CA PRO A 157 7.80 16.98 -29.99
C PRO A 157 8.81 17.66 -29.02
N VAL A 158 8.99 17.09 -27.83
CA VAL A 158 9.95 17.54 -26.82
C VAL A 158 11.27 16.81 -27.04
N SER A 159 12.35 17.55 -27.29
CA SER A 159 13.71 17.01 -27.33
C SER A 159 14.10 16.45 -25.97
N GLN A 160 13.99 15.13 -25.80
CA GLN A 160 14.57 14.42 -24.66
C GLN A 160 15.96 13.92 -25.07
N HIS A 161 17.00 14.44 -24.39
CA HIS A 161 18.37 13.97 -24.60
C HIS A 161 18.62 12.83 -23.61
N PHE A 162 18.67 11.60 -24.13
CA PHE A 162 19.11 10.43 -23.38
C PHE A 162 20.45 9.97 -23.92
N GLU A 163 21.42 9.76 -23.03
CA GLU A 163 22.67 9.08 -23.36
C GLU A 163 22.56 7.61 -23.00
N THR A 164 23.11 6.75 -23.87
CA THR A 164 23.15 5.31 -23.62
C THR A 164 24.31 5.02 -22.67
N ASP A 165 24.00 4.48 -21.49
CA ASP A 165 25.00 4.01 -20.54
C ASP A 165 25.36 2.55 -20.86
N TYR A 166 26.55 2.35 -21.44
CA TYR A 166 27.07 1.03 -21.83
C TYR A 166 27.50 0.14 -20.65
N THR A 167 27.51 0.67 -19.42
CA THR A 167 27.99 -0.04 -18.22
C THR A 167 26.88 -0.75 -17.46
N LYS A 168 25.62 -0.56 -17.85
CA LYS A 168 24.43 -1.11 -17.17
C LYS A 168 23.61 -1.99 -18.09
N ASP A 169 23.02 -3.04 -17.50
CA ASP A 169 22.04 -3.86 -18.21
C ASP A 169 20.74 -3.10 -18.48
N SER A 170 20.22 -3.27 -19.69
CA SER A 170 18.94 -2.70 -20.10
C SER A 170 17.79 -3.32 -19.30
N GLN A 171 17.00 -2.47 -18.62
CA GLN A 171 15.86 -2.89 -17.81
C GLN A 171 14.54 -2.95 -18.58
N THR A 172 14.44 -2.28 -19.73
CA THR A 172 13.20 -2.29 -20.54
C THR A 172 13.44 -2.70 -22.00
N LEU A 173 12.36 -3.10 -22.70
CA LEU A 173 12.41 -3.46 -24.13
C LEU A 173 12.81 -2.27 -25.00
N TYR A 174 12.35 -1.06 -24.67
CA TYR A 174 12.76 0.13 -25.40
C TYR A 174 14.26 0.40 -25.23
N GLN A 175 14.81 0.27 -24.03
CA GLN A 175 16.24 0.46 -23.80
C GLN A 175 17.08 -0.51 -24.63
N LYS A 176 16.64 -1.79 -24.75
CA LYS A 176 17.27 -2.77 -25.66
C LYS A 176 17.22 -2.32 -27.11
N PHE A 177 16.07 -1.83 -27.57
CA PHE A 177 15.92 -1.32 -28.93
C PHE A 177 16.77 -0.06 -29.19
N ALA A 178 16.81 0.88 -28.25
CA ALA A 178 17.60 2.10 -28.32
C ALA A 178 19.10 1.79 -28.35
N PHE A 179 19.56 0.85 -27.52
CA PHE A 179 20.94 0.34 -27.54
C PHE A 179 21.29 -0.31 -28.89
N ILE A 180 20.43 -1.20 -29.40
CA ILE A 180 20.65 -1.83 -30.71
C ILE A 180 20.69 -0.76 -31.80
N LYS A 181 19.78 0.21 -31.77
CA LYS A 181 19.74 1.32 -32.72
C LYS A 181 20.99 2.20 -32.64
N SER A 182 21.50 2.49 -31.43
CA SER A 182 22.71 3.30 -31.27
C SER A 182 23.94 2.60 -31.81
N VAL A 183 24.05 1.28 -31.64
CA VAL A 183 25.14 0.46 -32.20
C VAL A 183 25.03 0.37 -33.73
N ILE A 184 23.84 0.05 -34.26
CA ILE A 184 23.61 -0.06 -35.72
C ILE A 184 23.79 1.28 -36.43
N GLY A 185 23.46 2.39 -35.77
CA GLY A 185 23.56 3.74 -36.33
C GLY A 185 24.97 4.32 -36.35
N THR A 186 26.00 3.59 -35.87
CA THR A 186 27.38 4.06 -35.91
C THR A 186 28.01 3.88 -37.29
N ASP A 187 28.90 4.81 -37.65
CA ASP A 187 29.71 4.69 -38.88
C ASP A 187 30.58 3.43 -38.85
N GLU A 188 31.06 3.04 -37.67
CA GLU A 188 31.87 1.84 -37.47
C GLU A 188 31.11 0.56 -37.81
N PHE A 189 29.82 0.47 -37.45
CA PHE A 189 28.98 -0.65 -37.84
C PHE A 189 28.76 -0.68 -39.36
N SER A 190 28.48 0.48 -39.97
CA SER A 190 28.31 0.61 -41.42
C SER A 190 29.57 0.18 -42.19
N GLU A 191 30.74 0.64 -41.74
CA GLU A 191 32.03 0.27 -42.33
C GLU A 191 32.36 -1.21 -42.15
N ALA A 192 32.05 -1.80 -40.98
CA ALA A 192 32.24 -3.23 -40.75
C ALA A 192 31.38 -4.08 -41.71
N VAL A 193 30.11 -3.70 -41.92
CA VAL A 193 29.23 -4.35 -42.90
C VAL A 193 29.77 -4.17 -44.32
N HIS A 194 30.16 -2.94 -44.69
CA HIS A 194 30.72 -2.64 -46.00
C HIS A 194 31.97 -3.48 -46.29
N ARG A 195 32.88 -3.65 -45.32
CA ARG A 195 34.07 -4.51 -45.45
C ARG A 195 33.73 -5.99 -45.65
N ILE A 196 32.72 -6.50 -44.95
CA ILE A 196 32.26 -7.90 -45.12
C ILE A 196 31.67 -8.12 -46.52
N VAL A 197 30.88 -7.17 -47.03
CA VAL A 197 30.27 -7.27 -48.37
C VAL A 197 31.30 -7.09 -49.49
N THR A 198 32.28 -6.20 -49.31
CA THR A 198 33.29 -5.90 -50.36
C THR A 198 34.44 -6.90 -50.41
N ALA A 199 34.75 -7.57 -49.30
CA ALA A 199 35.80 -8.60 -49.23
C ALA A 199 35.31 -9.82 -48.43
N PRO A 200 34.32 -10.57 -48.94
CA PRO A 200 33.87 -11.78 -48.27
C PRO A 200 35.02 -12.78 -48.23
N VAL A 201 35.33 -13.30 -47.03
CA VAL A 201 36.34 -14.35 -46.87
C VAL A 201 35.75 -15.65 -47.40
N THR A 202 35.97 -15.92 -48.69
CA THR A 202 35.70 -17.22 -49.28
C THR A 202 36.76 -18.21 -48.80
N LYS A 203 36.33 -19.28 -48.13
CA LYS A 203 37.12 -20.51 -47.99
C LYS A 203 37.02 -21.34 -49.27
#